data_AF-G7W2T9-F1
#
_entry.id   AF-G7W2T9-F1
#
_cell.length_a   1.000
_cell.length_b   1.000
_cell.length_c   1.000
_cell.angle_alpha   90.00
_cell.angle_beta   90.00
_cell.angle_gamma   90.00
#
_symmetry.space_group_name_H-M   'P 1'
#
loop_
_entity.id
_entity.type
_entity.pdbx_description
1 polymer ?
#
loop_
_entity_poly.entity_id
_entity_poly.type
_entity_poly.pdbx_seq_one_letter_code
_entity_poly.pdbx_strand_id
1 'polypeptide(L)'
;MAKKKGMMMASFSLVVAASLLVGGANVGSAASSIESAPDIESTSISLAAADIPAKFKPSVEWVWKNRMVKEGSTNRKNLIFDQIYAGKGTLNYVVRWQSSKNLTLQQRKDMASMLSRQVNNWNKQLKGYDGWPYNNITVKIVGWAVANPSQILNKQSNEIVYTDTITDDLSKSNPSIPAKLPVAPDALSRFEHFNDPNYSYPGGLDKRFDMYLWGTANFGGGAGGDWGQRMSDDYILSTLNADEVQITEHEMGHGFGLTDFYEEHERPPGGFPTPTIMWAGNSPKITEWDTWMLRYTWSQIKKDTSRFPIR
;
A
#
# COMPACT_ATOMS: atom_id res chain seq x y z
N MET A 1 -16.73 3.19 34.69
CA MET A 1 -15.32 2.88 34.35
C MET A 1 -15.24 2.52 32.87
N ALA A 2 -14.97 3.51 32.01
CA ALA A 2 -14.84 3.30 30.57
C ALA A 2 -13.37 2.95 30.25
N LYS A 3 -13.13 1.75 29.73
CA LYS A 3 -11.81 1.33 29.23
C LYS A 3 -11.52 2.09 27.94
N LYS A 4 -10.56 3.03 27.99
CA LYS A 4 -9.90 3.59 26.81
C LYS A 4 -9.25 2.44 26.03
N LYS A 5 -9.77 2.12 24.84
CA LYS A 5 -9.06 1.28 23.87
C LYS A 5 -7.94 2.10 23.25
N GLY A 6 -6.73 1.55 23.27
CA GLY A 6 -5.53 2.19 22.76
C GLY A 6 -5.63 2.48 21.27
N MET A 7 -5.38 3.73 20.92
CA MET A 7 -5.20 4.19 19.56
C MET A 7 -3.81 3.72 19.11
N MET A 8 -3.75 2.71 18.24
CA MET A 8 -2.49 2.34 17.59
C MET A 8 -2.06 3.52 16.71
N MET A 9 -0.88 4.08 16.98
CA MET A 9 -0.26 5.07 16.10
C MET A 9 -0.01 4.44 14.74
N ALA A 10 -0.75 4.86 13.73
CA ALA A 10 -0.34 4.73 12.34
C ALA A 10 0.78 5.77 12.12
N SER A 11 1.95 5.34 11.68
CA SER A 11 2.98 6.24 11.19
C SER A 11 2.44 6.93 9.94
N PHE A 12 2.05 8.19 10.08
CA PHE A 12 1.73 9.05 8.95
C PHE A 12 3.05 9.59 8.40
N SER A 13 3.56 9.00 7.32
CA SER A 13 4.61 9.64 6.52
C SER A 13 4.00 10.86 5.82
N LEU A 14 4.24 12.04 6.37
CA LEU A 14 3.83 13.31 5.78
C LEU A 14 4.97 13.81 4.88
N VAL A 15 4.74 13.90 3.57
CA VAL A 15 5.76 14.40 2.63
C VAL A 15 5.85 15.93 2.72
N VAL A 16 7.00 16.45 3.15
CA VAL A 16 7.43 17.84 2.92
C VAL A 16 8.78 17.77 2.20
N ALA A 17 8.79 18.04 0.89
CA ALA A 17 10.03 18.08 0.13
C ALA A 17 10.77 19.41 0.40
N ALA A 18 11.92 19.35 1.07
CA ALA A 18 12.87 20.45 1.17
C ALA A 18 14.27 19.97 0.76
N SER A 19 14.81 20.60 -0.28
CA SER A 19 16.16 20.38 -0.85
C SER A 19 17.25 20.94 0.07
N LEU A 20 18.43 20.28 0.20
CA LEU A 20 19.79 20.89 0.14
C LEU A 20 20.96 19.96 0.60
N LEU A 21 21.95 19.84 -0.29
CA LEU A 21 23.43 19.81 -0.17
C LEU A 21 24.22 18.87 0.78
N VAL A 22 25.06 18.09 0.09
CA VAL A 22 26.21 17.24 0.43
C VAL A 22 27.22 17.80 1.44
N GLY A 23 27.73 16.92 2.32
CA GLY A 23 29.00 17.05 3.04
C GLY A 23 29.52 15.67 3.47
N GLY A 24 30.71 15.28 3.00
CA GLY A 24 31.23 13.91 3.11
C GLY A 24 32.18 13.63 4.29
N ALA A 25 32.53 12.33 4.42
CA ALA A 25 33.82 11.73 4.83
C ALA A 25 33.71 10.58 5.87
N ASN A 26 33.78 9.35 5.36
CA ASN A 26 34.86 8.36 5.50
C ASN A 26 35.19 7.61 6.83
N VAL A 27 35.27 6.28 6.64
CA VAL A 27 36.10 5.21 7.25
C VAL A 27 35.73 4.57 8.61
N GLY A 28 35.64 3.23 8.59
CA GLY A 28 35.88 2.37 9.76
C GLY A 28 35.45 0.91 9.54
N SER A 29 36.34 0.07 8.99
CA SER A 29 36.15 -1.37 8.79
C SER A 29 36.58 -2.16 10.02
N ALA A 30 35.83 -3.20 10.42
CA ALA A 30 36.36 -4.33 11.19
C ALA A 30 35.48 -5.57 11.01
N ALA A 31 36.10 -6.64 10.52
CA ALA A 31 35.53 -7.96 10.30
C ALA A 31 35.80 -8.90 11.48
N SER A 32 34.89 -9.85 11.70
CA SER A 32 35.08 -11.20 12.30
C SER A 32 33.68 -11.71 12.69
N SER A 33 33.32 -12.99 12.64
CA SER A 33 33.92 -14.25 12.20
C SER A 33 32.74 -15.22 12.13
N ILE A 34 32.69 -16.05 11.09
CA ILE A 34 31.61 -17.00 10.82
C ILE A 34 31.90 -18.29 11.59
N GLU A 35 30.90 -18.83 12.28
CA GLU A 35 30.86 -20.24 12.69
C GLU A 35 29.51 -20.83 12.29
N SER A 36 29.56 -21.93 11.56
CA SER A 36 28.48 -22.60 10.86
C SER A 36 27.87 -23.74 11.68
N ALA A 37 26.54 -23.84 11.66
CA ALA A 37 25.76 -25.01 12.10
C ALA A 37 24.85 -25.46 10.94
N PRO A 38 24.50 -26.76 10.83
CA PRO A 38 24.13 -27.38 9.56
C PRO A 38 22.71 -27.03 9.10
N ASP A 39 22.63 -26.74 7.80
CA ASP A 39 21.45 -26.40 7.01
C ASP A 39 20.44 -27.56 6.91
N ILE A 40 19.25 -27.36 7.50
CA ILE A 40 18.01 -28.06 7.09
C ILE A 40 16.97 -27.05 6.55
N GLU A 41 17.36 -25.78 6.34
CA GLU A 41 16.48 -24.70 5.87
C GLU A 41 16.81 -24.21 4.43
N SER A 42 17.82 -24.81 3.78
CA SER A 42 18.41 -24.29 2.53
C SER A 42 17.59 -24.54 1.26
N THR A 43 16.60 -25.44 1.29
CA THR A 43 15.90 -25.84 0.05
C THR A 43 14.83 -24.85 -0.39
N SER A 44 14.22 -24.08 0.52
CA SER A 44 13.19 -23.06 0.18
C SER A 44 13.76 -21.65 0.00
N ILE A 45 14.95 -21.38 0.54
CA ILE A 45 15.69 -20.12 0.32
C ILE A 45 16.31 -20.08 -1.09
N SER A 46 16.47 -21.26 -1.73
CA SER A 46 17.26 -21.44 -2.95
C SER A 46 16.62 -20.96 -4.26
N LEU A 47 15.28 -20.93 -4.42
CA LEU A 47 14.68 -20.59 -5.72
C LEU A 47 14.56 -19.07 -5.91
N ALA A 48 13.93 -18.38 -4.96
CA ALA A 48 13.64 -16.96 -5.07
C ALA A 48 14.89 -16.05 -5.11
N ALA A 49 15.91 -16.36 -4.30
CA ALA A 49 17.17 -15.60 -4.28
C ALA A 49 18.12 -15.95 -5.43
N ALA A 50 17.90 -17.08 -6.10
CA ALA A 50 18.65 -17.47 -7.31
C ALA A 50 18.12 -16.74 -8.55
N ASP A 51 16.85 -16.35 -8.57
CA ASP A 51 16.23 -15.71 -9.73
C ASP A 51 16.51 -14.20 -9.85
N ILE A 52 16.95 -13.54 -8.76
CA ILE A 52 17.23 -12.09 -8.79
C ILE A 52 18.46 -11.81 -9.65
N PRO A 53 18.37 -10.93 -10.68
CA PRO A 53 19.51 -10.53 -11.48
C PRO A 53 20.65 -9.99 -10.61
N ALA A 54 21.89 -10.37 -10.93
CA ALA A 54 23.08 -10.00 -10.16
C ALA A 54 23.20 -8.47 -9.94
N LYS A 55 22.72 -7.65 -10.90
CA LYS A 55 22.71 -6.19 -10.80
C LYS A 55 21.79 -5.63 -9.69
N PHE A 56 20.75 -6.38 -9.28
CA PHE A 56 19.79 -5.94 -8.26
C PHE A 56 19.96 -6.63 -6.93
N LYS A 57 20.46 -7.87 -6.93
CA LYS A 57 20.58 -8.70 -5.73
C LYS A 57 21.20 -7.98 -4.53
N PRO A 58 22.34 -7.28 -4.63
CA PRO A 58 22.92 -6.56 -3.49
C PRO A 58 21.97 -5.51 -2.91
N SER A 59 21.30 -4.74 -3.77
CA SER A 59 20.38 -3.69 -3.33
C SER A 59 19.07 -4.23 -2.73
N VAL A 60 18.49 -5.27 -3.31
CA VAL A 60 17.24 -5.90 -2.83
C VAL A 60 17.46 -6.55 -1.47
N GLU A 61 18.54 -7.33 -1.31
CA GLU A 61 18.89 -7.96 -0.04
C GLU A 61 19.23 -6.92 1.03
N TRP A 62 19.92 -5.83 0.64
CA TRP A 62 20.24 -4.74 1.56
C TRP A 62 18.97 -4.01 2.03
N VAL A 63 18.05 -3.65 1.13
CA VAL A 63 16.79 -2.96 1.47
C VAL A 63 15.94 -3.85 2.36
N TRP A 64 15.81 -5.14 2.02
CA TRP A 64 15.09 -6.08 2.88
C TRP A 64 15.63 -6.08 4.31
N LYS A 65 16.95 -6.29 4.47
CA LYS A 65 17.58 -6.43 5.79
C LYS A 65 17.60 -5.12 6.57
N ASN A 66 17.88 -3.99 5.91
CA ASN A 66 18.18 -2.72 6.59
C ASN A 66 17.00 -1.76 6.66
N ARG A 67 15.98 -1.96 5.82
CA ARG A 67 14.76 -1.14 5.80
C ARG A 67 13.58 -1.98 6.27
N MET A 68 13.12 -2.91 5.45
CA MET A 68 11.87 -3.62 5.67
C MET A 68 11.84 -4.42 6.99
N VAL A 69 12.90 -5.17 7.30
CA VAL A 69 13.00 -5.93 8.56
C VAL A 69 13.13 -5.01 9.77
N LYS A 70 13.98 -3.97 9.69
CA LYS A 70 14.22 -3.04 10.82
C LYS A 70 12.99 -2.20 11.14
N GLU A 71 12.30 -1.72 10.12
CA GLU A 71 11.07 -0.92 10.24
C GLU A 71 9.85 -1.80 10.53
N GLY A 72 9.97 -3.12 10.33
CA GLY A 72 8.86 -4.05 10.51
C GLY A 72 7.75 -3.86 9.48
N SER A 73 8.08 -3.35 8.29
CA SER A 73 7.09 -2.98 7.26
C SER A 73 6.25 -4.17 6.80
N THR A 74 6.74 -5.40 6.97
CA THR A 74 6.02 -6.63 6.62
C THR A 74 5.33 -7.35 7.79
N ASN A 75 5.43 -6.81 9.02
CA ASN A 75 4.95 -7.51 10.23
C ASN A 75 3.42 -7.52 10.34
N ARG A 76 2.75 -6.49 9.82
CA ARG A 76 1.28 -6.43 9.80
C ARG A 76 0.75 -7.46 8.81
N LYS A 77 -0.07 -8.40 9.29
CA LYS A 77 -0.77 -9.42 8.46
C LYS A 77 -1.97 -8.83 7.71
N ASN A 78 -1.78 -7.66 7.12
CA ASN A 78 -2.78 -6.93 6.35
C ASN A 78 -2.22 -6.26 5.09
N LEU A 79 -1.01 -6.59 4.65
CA LEU A 79 -0.47 -6.10 3.38
C LEU A 79 -1.42 -6.47 2.23
N ILE A 80 -1.27 -5.82 1.08
CA ILE A 80 -2.06 -6.14 -0.12
C ILE A 80 -1.94 -7.64 -0.48
N PHE A 81 -0.78 -8.27 -0.23
CA PHE A 81 -0.62 -9.74 -0.30
C PHE A 81 -1.66 -10.50 0.54
N ASP A 82 -1.79 -10.15 1.84
CA ASP A 82 -2.74 -10.76 2.77
C ASP A 82 -4.19 -10.50 2.36
N GLN A 83 -4.47 -9.27 1.93
CA GLN A 83 -5.81 -8.85 1.53
C GLN A 83 -6.28 -9.64 0.31
N ILE A 84 -5.43 -9.74 -0.72
CA ILE A 84 -5.68 -10.56 -1.91
C ILE A 84 -5.86 -12.03 -1.52
N TYR A 85 -5.00 -12.56 -0.65
CA TYR A 85 -5.07 -13.97 -0.24
C TYR A 85 -6.37 -14.29 0.50
N ALA A 86 -6.75 -13.44 1.46
CA ALA A 86 -7.98 -13.55 2.23
C ALA A 86 -9.23 -13.33 1.36
N GLY A 87 -9.15 -12.42 0.37
CA GLY A 87 -10.19 -12.14 -0.60
C GLY A 87 -10.24 -13.11 -1.78
N LYS A 88 -9.38 -14.14 -1.80
CA LYS A 88 -9.28 -15.14 -2.88
C LYS A 88 -9.12 -14.50 -4.27
N GLY A 89 -8.29 -13.47 -4.39
CA GLY A 89 -8.11 -12.73 -5.64
C GLY A 89 -9.08 -11.57 -5.83
N THR A 90 -9.76 -11.14 -4.78
CA THR A 90 -10.65 -9.96 -4.77
C THR A 90 -10.15 -8.92 -3.78
N LEU A 91 -10.31 -7.63 -4.13
CA LEU A 91 -10.13 -6.49 -3.24
C LEU A 91 -11.36 -5.59 -3.32
N ASN A 92 -11.93 -5.28 -2.16
CA ASN A 92 -13.06 -4.38 -2.02
C ASN A 92 -12.56 -3.02 -1.52
N TYR A 93 -12.93 -1.95 -2.23
CA TYR A 93 -12.60 -0.57 -1.91
C TYR A 93 -13.83 0.19 -1.43
N VAL A 94 -13.62 1.11 -0.50
CA VAL A 94 -14.52 2.25 -0.30
C VAL A 94 -13.83 3.52 -0.80
N VAL A 95 -14.55 4.36 -1.54
CA VAL A 95 -14.04 5.70 -1.84
C VAL A 95 -14.38 6.62 -0.69
N ARG A 96 -13.37 7.22 -0.07
CA ARG A 96 -13.47 8.22 0.98
C ARG A 96 -13.28 9.61 0.37
N TRP A 97 -14.38 10.30 0.11
CA TRP A 97 -14.38 11.54 -0.66
C TRP A 97 -14.49 12.77 0.25
N GLN A 98 -13.33 13.23 0.73
CA GLN A 98 -13.15 14.44 1.53
C GLN A 98 -12.95 15.66 0.62
N SER A 99 -13.98 15.95 -0.16
CA SER A 99 -14.01 17.06 -1.12
C SER A 99 -15.41 17.64 -1.17
N SER A 100 -15.57 18.87 -1.67
CA SER A 100 -16.87 19.47 -2.00
C SER A 100 -17.32 19.15 -3.43
N LYS A 101 -16.43 18.60 -4.28
CA LYS A 101 -16.73 18.29 -5.67
C LYS A 101 -17.76 17.18 -5.75
N ASN A 102 -18.64 17.29 -6.74
CA ASN A 102 -19.61 16.25 -7.07
C ASN A 102 -18.93 15.15 -7.91
N LEU A 103 -19.35 13.91 -7.69
CA LEU A 103 -18.92 12.74 -8.45
C LEU A 103 -20.03 12.32 -9.42
N THR A 104 -19.75 12.40 -10.71
CA THR A 104 -20.63 11.87 -11.77
C THR A 104 -20.61 10.34 -11.80
N LEU A 105 -21.65 9.71 -12.36
CA LEU A 105 -21.67 8.26 -12.54
C LEU A 105 -20.47 7.75 -13.37
N GLN A 106 -20.06 8.50 -14.39
CA GLN A 106 -18.92 8.11 -15.22
C GLN A 106 -17.61 8.13 -14.44
N GLN A 107 -17.33 9.22 -13.70
CA GLN A 107 -16.13 9.29 -12.86
C GLN A 107 -16.09 8.15 -11.83
N ARG A 108 -17.23 7.76 -11.26
CA ARG A 108 -17.29 6.63 -10.33
C ARG A 108 -16.96 5.29 -10.99
N LYS A 109 -17.42 5.06 -12.23
CA LYS A 109 -17.03 3.88 -13.04
C LYS A 109 -15.55 3.91 -13.42
N ASP A 110 -15.03 5.09 -13.76
CA ASP A 110 -13.64 5.25 -14.15
C ASP A 110 -12.70 5.07 -12.95
N MET A 111 -13.10 5.49 -11.74
CA MET A 111 -12.36 5.21 -10.50
C MET A 111 -12.22 3.70 -10.25
N ALA A 112 -13.30 2.93 -10.43
CA ALA A 112 -13.25 1.48 -10.29
C ALA A 112 -12.29 0.86 -11.33
N SER A 113 -12.34 1.36 -12.57
CA SER A 113 -11.46 0.91 -13.65
C SER A 113 -9.99 1.29 -13.39
N MET A 114 -9.74 2.49 -12.90
CA MET A 114 -8.40 2.98 -12.52
C MET A 114 -7.79 2.11 -11.43
N LEU A 115 -8.50 1.90 -10.32
CA LEU A 115 -8.02 1.03 -9.23
C LEU A 115 -7.76 -0.40 -9.72
N SER A 116 -8.63 -0.94 -10.58
CA SER A 116 -8.42 -2.26 -11.19
C SER A 116 -7.15 -2.31 -12.03
N ARG A 117 -6.82 -1.26 -12.78
CA ARG A 117 -5.56 -1.19 -13.54
C ARG A 117 -4.35 -1.14 -12.61
N GLN A 118 -4.35 -0.24 -11.63
CA GLN A 118 -3.19 -0.02 -10.75
C GLN A 118 -2.86 -1.26 -9.91
N VAL A 119 -3.88 -1.89 -9.28
CA VAL A 119 -3.68 -3.14 -8.55
C VAL A 119 -3.12 -4.24 -9.46
N ASN A 120 -3.60 -4.34 -10.70
CA ASN A 120 -3.12 -5.36 -11.63
C ASN A 120 -1.77 -5.03 -12.26
N ASN A 121 -1.31 -3.77 -12.24
CA ASN A 121 0.06 -3.40 -12.59
C ASN A 121 1.08 -3.94 -11.57
N TRP A 122 0.73 -4.04 -10.30
CA TRP A 122 1.53 -4.78 -9.32
C TRP A 122 1.36 -6.29 -9.47
N ASN A 123 0.11 -6.78 -9.60
CA ASN A 123 -0.16 -8.22 -9.69
C ASN A 123 0.54 -8.89 -10.88
N LYS A 124 0.63 -8.22 -12.04
CA LYS A 124 1.32 -8.76 -13.22
C LYS A 124 2.78 -9.10 -12.94
N GLN A 125 3.42 -8.39 -12.01
CA GLN A 125 4.81 -8.63 -11.62
C GLN A 125 4.98 -9.90 -10.79
N LEU A 126 3.95 -10.33 -10.07
CA LEU A 126 3.93 -11.55 -9.25
C LEU A 126 3.49 -12.80 -10.03
N LYS A 127 2.79 -12.62 -11.15
CA LYS A 127 2.24 -13.73 -11.94
C LYS A 127 3.34 -14.73 -12.33
N GLY A 128 3.12 -16.00 -11.97
CA GLY A 128 4.05 -17.10 -12.27
C GLY A 128 5.32 -17.12 -11.40
N TYR A 129 5.46 -16.20 -10.45
CA TYR A 129 6.60 -16.14 -9.56
C TYR A 129 6.30 -16.82 -8.22
N ASP A 130 7.18 -17.75 -7.82
CA ASP A 130 7.24 -18.37 -6.49
C ASP A 130 5.86 -18.77 -5.92
N GLY A 131 5.06 -19.44 -6.74
CA GLY A 131 3.75 -19.97 -6.36
C GLY A 131 2.66 -18.93 -6.09
N TRP A 132 2.82 -17.67 -6.52
CA TRP A 132 1.74 -16.69 -6.46
C TRP A 132 0.50 -17.19 -7.23
N PRO A 133 -0.67 -17.36 -6.58
CA PRO A 133 -1.76 -18.15 -7.17
C PRO A 133 -2.74 -17.32 -8.02
N TYR A 134 -2.53 -16.01 -8.16
CA TYR A 134 -3.51 -15.12 -8.77
C TYR A 134 -3.05 -14.55 -10.12
N ASN A 135 -3.75 -14.93 -11.18
CA ASN A 135 -3.50 -14.40 -12.53
C ASN A 135 -4.07 -12.99 -12.74
N ASN A 136 -5.14 -12.65 -12.03
CA ASN A 136 -5.81 -11.35 -12.08
C ASN A 136 -6.48 -11.08 -10.73
N ILE A 137 -6.50 -9.82 -10.31
CA ILE A 137 -7.21 -9.37 -9.11
C ILE A 137 -8.49 -8.66 -9.51
N THR A 138 -9.61 -9.10 -8.93
CA THR A 138 -10.91 -8.43 -9.09
C THR A 138 -11.01 -7.29 -8.10
N VAL A 139 -11.08 -6.05 -8.58
CA VAL A 139 -11.24 -4.87 -7.72
C VAL A 139 -12.69 -4.37 -7.80
N LYS A 140 -13.31 -4.11 -6.65
CA LYS A 140 -14.69 -3.61 -6.55
C LYS A 140 -14.73 -2.36 -5.69
N ILE A 141 -15.49 -1.33 -6.09
CA ILE A 141 -15.89 -0.25 -5.16
C ILE A 141 -17.22 -0.66 -4.54
N VAL A 142 -17.23 -0.92 -3.23
CA VAL A 142 -18.39 -1.43 -2.48
C VAL A 142 -19.12 -0.33 -1.68
N GLY A 143 -18.59 0.89 -1.65
CA GLY A 143 -19.26 2.02 -1.03
C GLY A 143 -18.57 3.36 -1.27
N TRP A 144 -19.31 4.43 -0.98
CA TRP A 144 -18.90 5.82 -1.13
C TRP A 144 -19.13 6.57 0.16
N ALA A 145 -18.07 6.97 0.85
CA ALA A 145 -18.16 7.83 2.02
C ALA A 145 -18.02 9.30 1.59
N VAL A 146 -19.06 10.10 1.81
CA VAL A 146 -19.13 11.55 1.48
C VAL A 146 -19.74 12.32 2.63
N ALA A 147 -19.34 13.58 2.82
CA ALA A 147 -19.96 14.42 3.86
C ALA A 147 -21.39 14.85 3.49
N ASN A 148 -21.68 14.96 2.19
CA ASN A 148 -23.01 15.29 1.68
C ASN A 148 -23.42 14.26 0.62
N PRO A 149 -24.51 13.48 0.83
CA PRO A 149 -24.92 12.43 -0.11
C PRO A 149 -25.28 12.98 -1.50
N SER A 150 -25.69 14.24 -1.60
CA SER A 150 -25.99 14.91 -2.88
C SER A 150 -24.78 15.04 -3.80
N GLN A 151 -23.57 14.82 -3.30
CA GLN A 151 -22.35 14.80 -4.11
C GLN A 151 -22.28 13.59 -5.04
N ILE A 152 -22.98 12.51 -4.72
CA ILE A 152 -23.05 11.30 -5.56
C ILE A 152 -24.16 11.51 -6.60
N LEU A 153 -23.79 12.07 -7.75
CA LEU A 153 -24.75 12.39 -8.81
C LEU A 153 -25.24 11.12 -9.49
N ASN A 154 -26.53 11.06 -9.82
CA ASN A 154 -27.17 9.91 -10.48
C ASN A 154 -26.85 8.59 -9.74
N LYS A 155 -27.01 8.58 -8.41
CA LYS A 155 -26.77 7.41 -7.57
C LYS A 155 -27.58 6.21 -8.07
N GLN A 156 -26.91 5.08 -8.24
CA GLN A 156 -27.54 3.81 -8.63
C GLN A 156 -28.14 3.09 -7.41
N SER A 157 -29.09 2.18 -7.65
CA SER A 157 -29.79 1.44 -6.58
C SER A 157 -28.85 0.53 -5.78
N ASN A 158 -27.80 -0.01 -6.41
CA ASN A 158 -26.81 -0.88 -5.79
C ASN A 158 -25.67 -0.13 -5.08
N GLU A 159 -25.55 1.19 -5.24
CA GLU A 159 -24.51 1.98 -4.59
C GLU A 159 -24.87 2.24 -3.11
N ILE A 160 -23.91 1.97 -2.21
CA ILE A 160 -24.01 2.29 -0.79
C ILE A 160 -23.30 3.63 -0.55
N VAL A 161 -23.98 4.54 0.14
CA VAL A 161 -23.44 5.86 0.51
C VAL A 161 -23.39 5.96 2.03
N TYR A 162 -22.20 6.24 2.57
CA TYR A 162 -21.96 6.50 3.99
C TYR A 162 -21.79 8.01 4.19
N THR A 163 -22.43 8.55 5.22
CA THR A 163 -22.43 10.00 5.51
C THR A 163 -21.83 10.36 6.86
N ASP A 164 -21.43 9.36 7.64
CA ASP A 164 -20.76 9.60 8.91
C ASP A 164 -19.39 10.23 8.67
N THR A 165 -18.98 11.11 9.58
CA THR A 165 -17.72 11.83 9.49
C THR A 165 -17.00 11.82 10.83
N ILE A 166 -15.67 11.73 10.79
CA ILE A 166 -14.79 12.06 11.90
C ILE A 166 -14.02 13.35 11.60
N THR A 167 -13.22 13.83 12.55
CA THR A 167 -12.32 14.97 12.33
C THR A 167 -11.00 14.47 11.77
N ASP A 168 -10.56 15.06 10.66
CA ASP A 168 -9.20 14.85 10.13
C ASP A 168 -8.17 15.58 11.00
N ASP A 169 -7.22 14.85 11.57
CA ASP A 169 -6.16 15.47 12.36
C ASP A 169 -5.26 16.40 11.53
N LEU A 170 -5.11 16.15 10.22
CA LEU A 170 -4.33 17.02 9.34
C LEU A 170 -4.97 18.41 9.19
N SER A 171 -6.29 18.54 9.36
CA SER A 171 -6.93 19.85 9.28
C SER A 171 -6.56 20.77 10.45
N LYS A 172 -6.02 20.20 11.54
CA LYS A 172 -5.57 20.98 12.71
C LYS A 172 -4.29 21.75 12.42
N SER A 173 -3.36 21.14 11.69
CA SER A 173 -2.08 21.76 11.28
C SER A 173 -2.16 22.43 9.91
N ASN A 174 -3.07 21.97 9.03
CA ASN A 174 -3.32 22.56 7.73
C ASN A 174 -4.83 22.81 7.52
N PRO A 175 -5.35 24.00 7.90
CA PRO A 175 -6.77 24.33 7.77
C PRO A 175 -7.32 24.37 6.34
N SER A 176 -6.47 24.30 5.31
CA SER A 176 -6.93 24.18 3.92
C SER A 176 -7.51 22.80 3.61
N ILE A 177 -7.14 21.77 4.37
CA ILE A 177 -7.73 20.43 4.28
C ILE A 177 -9.09 20.44 5.00
N PRO A 178 -10.19 19.97 4.39
CA PRO A 178 -11.50 19.94 5.04
C PRO A 178 -11.48 19.14 6.36
N ALA A 179 -11.97 19.70 7.46
CA ALA A 179 -11.95 19.02 8.75
C ALA A 179 -12.84 17.77 8.84
N LYS A 180 -13.95 17.74 8.10
CA LYS A 180 -14.86 16.59 8.07
C LYS A 180 -14.29 15.51 7.15
N LEU A 181 -13.85 14.41 7.73
CA LEU A 181 -13.40 13.23 7.02
C LEU A 181 -14.53 12.19 6.97
N PRO A 182 -15.13 11.93 5.80
CA PRO A 182 -16.16 10.90 5.68
C PRO A 182 -15.59 9.51 6.00
N VAL A 183 -16.40 8.62 6.57
CA VAL A 183 -15.98 7.26 6.92
C VAL A 183 -17.04 6.23 6.55
N ALA A 184 -16.61 5.01 6.21
CA ALA A 184 -17.48 3.84 6.24
C ALA A 184 -17.43 3.20 7.64
N PRO A 185 -18.42 2.38 8.03
CA PRO A 185 -18.44 1.73 9.33
C PRO A 185 -17.20 0.86 9.58
N ASP A 186 -16.55 1.06 10.73
CA ASP A 186 -15.38 0.29 11.16
C ASP A 186 -15.65 -1.22 11.14
N ALA A 187 -16.88 -1.62 11.49
CA ALA A 187 -17.30 -3.02 11.49
C ALA A 187 -17.15 -3.73 10.13
N LEU A 188 -17.07 -2.98 9.03
CA LEU A 188 -16.85 -3.49 7.67
C LEU A 188 -15.39 -3.38 7.22
N SER A 189 -14.53 -2.71 7.99
CA SER A 189 -13.14 -2.43 7.63
C SER A 189 -12.25 -3.62 7.96
N ARG A 190 -11.56 -4.17 6.95
CA ARG A 190 -10.49 -5.14 7.20
C ARG A 190 -9.37 -4.54 8.03
N PHE A 191 -9.01 -3.28 7.79
CA PHE A 191 -7.94 -2.62 8.52
C PHE A 191 -8.18 -2.55 10.04
N GLU A 192 -9.44 -2.49 10.47
CA GLU A 192 -9.79 -2.47 11.90
C GLU A 192 -9.84 -3.87 12.54
N HIS A 193 -9.94 -4.92 11.71
CA HIS A 193 -10.26 -6.28 12.16
C HIS A 193 -9.29 -7.37 11.66
N PHE A 194 -8.22 -7.03 10.92
CA PHE A 194 -7.32 -8.01 10.30
C PHE A 194 -6.60 -8.91 11.31
N ASN A 195 -6.44 -8.45 12.56
CA ASN A 195 -5.74 -9.18 13.62
C ASN A 195 -6.65 -10.15 14.38
N ASP A 196 -7.97 -10.11 14.16
CA ASP A 196 -8.93 -11.01 14.76
C ASP A 196 -9.35 -12.09 13.75
N PRO A 197 -8.77 -13.31 13.83
CA PRO A 197 -9.11 -14.38 12.89
C PRO A 197 -10.55 -14.88 13.03
N ASN A 198 -11.24 -14.54 14.13
CA ASN A 198 -12.61 -14.95 14.41
C ASN A 198 -13.63 -13.84 14.08
N TYR A 199 -13.17 -12.69 13.59
CA TYR A 199 -14.06 -11.59 13.28
C TYR A 199 -15.00 -11.93 12.13
N SER A 200 -16.30 -11.88 12.41
CA SER A 200 -17.34 -12.09 11.41
C SER A 200 -17.85 -10.76 10.89
N TYR A 201 -17.48 -10.41 9.66
CA TYR A 201 -17.94 -9.18 9.00
C TYR A 201 -19.47 -9.20 8.83
N PRO A 202 -20.19 -8.14 9.25
CA PRO A 202 -21.61 -7.99 8.98
C PRO A 202 -21.90 -8.10 7.47
N GLY A 203 -22.76 -9.04 7.08
CA GLY A 203 -23.07 -9.30 5.67
C GLY A 203 -22.02 -10.10 4.89
N GLY A 204 -20.99 -10.63 5.57
CA GLY A 204 -19.97 -11.50 4.98
C GLY A 204 -18.84 -10.75 4.25
N LEU A 205 -17.92 -11.52 3.66
CA LEU A 205 -16.72 -10.99 3.01
C LEU A 205 -17.02 -10.06 1.82
N ASP A 206 -18.18 -10.24 1.16
CA ASP A 206 -18.59 -9.36 0.05
C ASP A 206 -19.00 -7.95 0.52
N LYS A 207 -19.32 -7.78 1.80
CA LYS A 207 -19.73 -6.50 2.40
C LYS A 207 -18.60 -5.81 3.17
N ARG A 208 -17.53 -6.53 3.50
CA ARG A 208 -16.30 -5.90 4.02
C ARG A 208 -15.62 -5.08 2.93
N PHE A 209 -14.79 -4.13 3.33
CA PHE A 209 -13.81 -3.50 2.44
C PHE A 209 -12.39 -3.69 2.97
N ASP A 210 -11.43 -3.77 2.06
CA ASP A 210 -10.02 -4.03 2.33
C ASP A 210 -9.20 -2.74 2.34
N MET A 211 -9.51 -1.79 1.44
CA MET A 211 -8.79 -0.53 1.29
C MET A 211 -9.74 0.65 1.08
N TYR A 212 -9.24 1.84 1.37
CA TYR A 212 -9.86 3.08 0.92
C TYR A 212 -9.10 3.69 -0.26
N LEU A 213 -9.84 4.38 -1.15
CA LEU A 213 -9.28 5.44 -1.99
C LEU A 213 -9.73 6.78 -1.42
N TRP A 214 -8.81 7.59 -0.91
CA TRP A 214 -9.11 8.88 -0.31
C TRP A 214 -8.84 10.00 -1.32
N GLY A 215 -9.91 10.68 -1.73
CA GLY A 215 -9.82 11.95 -2.44
C GLY A 215 -9.97 13.10 -1.46
N THR A 216 -8.89 13.82 -1.20
CA THR A 216 -8.88 14.94 -0.26
C THR A 216 -8.65 16.26 -1.01
N ALA A 217 -9.55 17.22 -0.85
CA ALA A 217 -9.34 18.57 -1.36
C ALA A 217 -8.12 19.24 -0.69
N ASN A 218 -7.29 19.91 -1.49
CA ASN A 218 -6.08 20.63 -1.06
C ASN A 218 -4.99 19.75 -0.42
N PHE A 219 -5.05 18.42 -0.59
CA PHE A 219 -3.98 17.54 -0.16
C PHE A 219 -2.83 17.56 -1.16
N GLY A 220 -1.61 17.78 -0.66
CA GLY A 220 -0.39 17.71 -1.47
C GLY A 220 0.28 16.34 -1.34
N GLY A 221 0.81 15.82 -2.45
CA GLY A 221 1.50 14.52 -2.48
C GLY A 221 0.56 13.32 -2.34
N GLY A 222 1.10 12.24 -1.79
CA GLY A 222 0.41 10.98 -1.52
C GLY A 222 0.72 10.47 -0.11
N ALA A 223 -0.15 9.61 0.39
CA ALA A 223 0.12 8.77 1.56
C ALA A 223 -0.66 7.46 1.43
N GLY A 224 -0.05 6.35 1.82
CA GLY A 224 -0.71 5.05 1.67
C GLY A 224 -0.08 3.94 2.48
N GLY A 225 -0.72 2.78 2.40
CA GLY A 225 -0.32 1.58 3.13
C GLY A 225 -1.39 0.51 3.07
N ASP A 226 -1.44 -0.33 4.10
CA ASP A 226 -2.40 -1.43 4.23
C ASP A 226 -3.86 -0.98 4.46
N TRP A 227 -4.10 0.32 4.65
CA TRP A 227 -5.44 0.92 4.75
C TRP A 227 -5.94 1.54 3.44
N GLY A 228 -5.09 1.64 2.41
CA GLY A 228 -5.42 2.26 1.13
C GLY A 228 -4.48 3.38 0.70
N GLN A 229 -4.99 4.26 -0.17
CA GLN A 229 -4.22 5.34 -0.79
C GLN A 229 -4.94 6.67 -0.63
N ARG A 230 -4.22 7.72 -0.24
CA ARG A 230 -4.71 9.10 -0.12
C ARG A 230 -3.94 10.03 -1.03
N MET A 231 -4.67 10.87 -1.75
CA MET A 231 -4.13 11.87 -2.66
C MET A 231 -5.13 13.01 -2.86
N SER A 232 -4.70 14.03 -3.59
CA SER A 232 -5.59 15.13 -4.01
C SER A 232 -6.79 14.60 -4.79
N ASP A 233 -7.97 15.13 -4.51
CA ASP A 233 -9.18 14.86 -5.28
C ASP A 233 -9.01 15.23 -6.77
N ASP A 234 -8.34 16.34 -7.09
CA ASP A 234 -7.99 16.74 -8.46
C ASP A 234 -7.04 15.76 -9.14
N TYR A 235 -6.09 15.23 -8.38
CA TYR A 235 -5.15 14.24 -8.92
C TYR A 235 -5.87 12.95 -9.29
N ILE A 236 -6.79 12.46 -8.45
CA ILE A 236 -7.62 11.29 -8.79
C ILE A 236 -8.41 11.55 -10.07
N LEU A 237 -9.13 12.66 -10.13
CA LEU A 237 -10.02 12.94 -11.27
C LEU A 237 -9.25 13.16 -12.58
N SER A 238 -8.05 13.73 -12.53
CA SER A 238 -7.23 13.97 -13.73
C SER A 238 -6.51 12.71 -14.24
N THR A 239 -6.42 11.65 -13.43
CA THR A 239 -5.66 10.43 -13.76
C THR A 239 -6.52 9.19 -13.97
N LEU A 240 -7.85 9.33 -13.94
CA LEU A 240 -8.82 8.23 -14.06
C LEU A 240 -8.63 7.31 -15.27
N ASN A 241 -8.04 7.80 -16.36
CA ASN A 241 -7.83 7.06 -17.60
C ASN A 241 -6.36 6.70 -17.86
N ALA A 242 -5.45 7.03 -16.96
CA ALA A 242 -4.04 6.67 -17.12
C ALA A 242 -3.83 5.16 -16.91
N ASP A 243 -2.88 4.59 -17.65
CA ASP A 243 -2.47 3.19 -17.50
C ASP A 243 -1.71 2.98 -16.19
N GLU A 244 -0.81 3.90 -15.87
CA GLU A 244 -0.04 3.95 -14.62
C GLU A 244 -0.19 5.35 -13.99
N VAL A 245 -0.60 5.40 -12.73
CA VAL A 245 -0.84 6.59 -11.93
C VAL A 245 0.25 6.64 -10.87
N GLN A 246 1.32 7.38 -11.16
CA GLN A 246 2.56 7.38 -10.38
C GLN A 246 2.35 7.43 -8.85
N ILE A 247 1.57 8.38 -8.35
CA ILE A 247 1.38 8.51 -6.89
C ILE A 247 0.58 7.32 -6.35
N THR A 248 -0.51 6.93 -7.02
CA THR A 248 -1.31 5.77 -6.59
C THR A 248 -0.47 4.48 -6.57
N GLU A 249 0.36 4.26 -7.58
CA GLU A 249 1.23 3.09 -7.67
C GLU A 249 2.32 3.11 -6.58
N HIS A 250 2.93 4.28 -6.32
CA HIS A 250 3.86 4.46 -5.20
C HIS A 250 3.21 4.11 -3.86
N GLU A 251 2.04 4.68 -3.58
CA GLU A 251 1.29 4.42 -2.34
C GLU A 251 0.82 2.96 -2.22
N MET A 252 0.54 2.28 -3.33
CA MET A 252 0.28 0.84 -3.36
C MET A 252 1.54 0.03 -3.01
N GLY A 253 2.73 0.50 -3.39
CA GLY A 253 4.01 -0.09 -2.99
C GLY A 253 4.15 -0.18 -1.48
N HIS A 254 3.79 0.86 -0.74
CA HIS A 254 3.72 0.80 0.74
C HIS A 254 2.70 -0.21 1.25
N GLY A 255 1.56 -0.37 0.57
CA GLY A 255 0.59 -1.42 0.86
C GLY A 255 1.14 -2.85 0.68
N PHE A 256 2.14 -3.03 -0.19
CA PHE A 256 2.91 -4.27 -0.31
C PHE A 256 4.10 -4.36 0.67
N GLY A 257 4.34 -3.32 1.47
CA GLY A 257 5.40 -3.26 2.48
C GLY A 257 6.71 -2.63 2.01
N LEU A 258 6.77 -2.09 0.79
CA LEU A 258 7.96 -1.44 0.24
C LEU A 258 8.17 -0.08 0.93
N THR A 259 9.44 0.33 1.09
CA THR A 259 9.85 1.54 1.81
C THR A 259 10.25 2.66 0.86
N ASP A 260 10.23 3.89 1.34
CA ASP A 260 10.73 5.07 0.62
C ASP A 260 12.26 5.12 0.48
N PHE A 261 12.76 5.91 -0.46
CA PHE A 261 14.20 6.12 -0.71
C PHE A 261 14.60 7.59 -0.90
N TYR A 262 13.98 8.51 -0.15
CA TYR A 262 14.19 9.96 -0.28
C TYR A 262 15.55 10.42 0.23
N GLU A 263 16.02 9.84 1.32
CA GLU A 263 17.25 10.24 1.98
C GLU A 263 18.43 9.33 1.60
N GLU A 264 19.66 9.80 1.85
CA GLU A 264 20.86 9.00 1.54
C GLU A 264 20.94 7.74 2.40
N HIS A 265 20.64 7.86 3.69
CA HIS A 265 20.72 6.76 4.65
C HIS A 265 19.69 5.64 4.39
N GLU A 266 18.68 5.94 3.56
CA GLU A 266 17.61 5.02 3.17
C GLU A 266 18.01 4.06 2.05
N ARG A 267 19.14 4.31 1.39
CA ARG A 267 19.62 3.59 0.21
C ARG A 267 20.91 2.80 0.52
N PRO A 268 21.18 1.70 -0.21
CA PRO A 268 22.43 0.97 -0.09
C PRO A 268 23.66 1.88 -0.28
N PRO A 269 24.71 1.74 0.55
CA PRO A 269 25.93 2.50 0.40
C PRO A 269 26.64 2.10 -0.91
N GLY A 270 27.19 3.08 -1.62
CA GLY A 270 27.92 2.85 -2.88
C GLY A 270 27.06 2.84 -4.15
N GLY A 271 25.75 3.09 -4.02
CA GLY A 271 24.86 3.31 -5.16
C GLY A 271 23.53 2.55 -5.03
N PHE A 272 22.48 3.11 -5.63
CA PHE A 272 21.15 2.52 -5.67
C PHE A 272 20.66 2.40 -7.11
N PRO A 273 20.11 1.23 -7.52
CA PRO A 273 19.56 1.11 -8.86
C PRO A 273 18.41 2.09 -9.06
N THR A 274 18.56 2.96 -10.05
CA THR A 274 17.49 3.83 -10.54
C THR A 274 17.18 3.47 -12.00
N PRO A 275 15.94 3.66 -12.46
CA PRO A 275 14.82 4.24 -11.71
C PRO A 275 14.08 3.25 -10.77
N THR A 276 13.38 3.78 -9.77
CA THR A 276 12.41 3.07 -8.89
C THR A 276 11.17 3.95 -8.67
N ILE A 277 9.99 3.34 -8.58
CA ILE A 277 8.77 4.08 -8.22
C ILE A 277 8.75 4.49 -6.75
N MET A 278 9.43 3.74 -5.88
CA MET A 278 9.50 3.99 -4.44
C MET A 278 10.44 5.15 -4.05
N TRP A 279 11.02 5.81 -5.05
CA TRP A 279 11.59 7.14 -4.90
C TRP A 279 10.69 8.12 -5.65
N ALA A 280 9.85 8.87 -4.92
CA ALA A 280 8.93 9.83 -5.56
C ALA A 280 9.64 10.77 -6.54
N GLY A 281 9.01 10.96 -7.69
CA GLY A 281 9.57 11.71 -8.82
C GLY A 281 10.61 10.95 -9.66
N ASN A 282 11.15 9.81 -9.21
CA ASN A 282 12.21 9.09 -9.91
C ASN A 282 11.71 8.20 -11.04
N SER A 283 10.51 7.62 -10.89
CA SER A 283 9.84 6.85 -11.95
C SER A 283 8.34 7.16 -11.99
N PRO A 284 7.73 7.33 -13.18
CA PRO A 284 6.29 7.44 -13.32
C PRO A 284 5.57 6.06 -13.28
N LYS A 285 6.33 4.95 -13.20
CA LYS A 285 5.84 3.59 -13.34
C LYS A 285 6.63 2.56 -12.54
N ILE A 286 6.05 1.38 -12.32
CA ILE A 286 6.72 0.26 -11.65
C ILE A 286 7.92 -0.19 -12.50
N THR A 287 9.11 -0.24 -11.90
CA THR A 287 10.35 -0.59 -12.59
C THR A 287 10.74 -2.05 -12.40
N GLU A 288 11.79 -2.46 -13.10
CA GLU A 288 12.36 -3.81 -12.95
C GLU A 288 12.90 -4.02 -11.52
N TRP A 289 13.47 -2.97 -10.90
CA TRP A 289 13.94 -3.06 -9.52
C TRP A 289 12.77 -3.23 -8.55
N ASP A 290 11.70 -2.43 -8.72
CA ASP A 290 10.48 -2.55 -7.89
C ASP A 290 9.86 -3.95 -7.99
N THR A 291 9.87 -4.52 -9.19
CA THR A 291 9.41 -5.89 -9.45
C THR A 291 10.20 -6.91 -8.65
N TRP A 292 11.53 -6.82 -8.63
CA TRP A 292 12.36 -7.74 -7.86
C TRP A 292 12.25 -7.53 -6.35
N MET A 293 12.08 -6.28 -5.90
CA MET A 293 11.81 -5.99 -4.50
C MET A 293 10.47 -6.62 -4.06
N LEU A 294 9.39 -6.41 -4.82
CA LEU A 294 8.07 -6.99 -4.59
C LEU A 294 8.11 -8.52 -4.55
N ARG A 295 8.76 -9.14 -5.55
CA ARG A 295 8.94 -10.59 -5.65
C ARG A 295 9.69 -11.14 -4.45
N TYR A 296 10.82 -10.52 -4.10
CA TYR A 296 11.60 -10.93 -2.95
C TYR A 296 10.79 -10.80 -1.66
N THR A 297 10.03 -9.71 -1.47
CA THR A 297 9.10 -9.56 -0.34
C THR A 297 8.11 -10.72 -0.27
N TRP A 298 7.45 -11.08 -1.38
CA TRP A 298 6.55 -12.23 -1.44
C TRP A 298 7.25 -13.51 -0.97
N SER A 299 8.43 -13.81 -1.52
CA SER A 299 9.22 -14.99 -1.17
C SER A 299 9.65 -15.05 0.28
N GLN A 300 9.84 -13.91 0.94
CA GLN A 300 10.16 -13.88 2.36
C GLN A 300 8.90 -14.09 3.22
N ILE A 301 7.80 -13.39 2.93
CA ILE A 301 6.60 -13.45 3.77
C ILE A 301 5.81 -14.75 3.59
N LYS A 302 5.85 -15.39 2.41
CA LYS A 302 5.16 -16.67 2.15
C LYS A 302 5.70 -17.84 2.99
N LYS A 303 6.91 -17.69 3.55
CA LYS A 303 7.52 -18.70 4.44
C LYS A 303 6.70 -18.88 5.72
N ASP A 304 5.96 -17.86 6.15
CA ASP A 304 4.96 -17.99 7.20
C ASP A 304 3.72 -18.72 6.64
N THR A 305 3.74 -20.06 6.73
CA THR A 305 2.64 -20.92 6.26
C THR A 305 1.36 -20.75 7.09
N SER A 306 1.43 -20.16 8.29
CA SER A 306 0.24 -19.75 9.04
C SER A 306 -0.44 -18.52 8.44
N ARG A 307 0.34 -17.66 7.75
CA ARG A 307 -0.13 -16.46 7.05
C ARG A 307 -0.66 -16.78 5.66
N PHE A 308 0.03 -17.67 4.93
CA PHE A 308 -0.33 -18.11 3.59
C PHE A 308 -0.41 -19.64 3.50
N PRO A 309 -1.46 -20.27 4.07
CA PRO A 309 -1.59 -21.73 4.08
C PRO A 309 -1.70 -22.27 2.66
N ILE A 310 -0.83 -23.21 2.29
CA ILE A 310 -0.88 -23.92 1.00
C ILE A 310 -2.24 -24.62 0.90
N ARG A 311 -2.97 -24.36 -0.19
CA ARG A 311 -4.25 -25.00 -0.48
C ARG A 311 -4.06 -26.32 -1.21
#